data_AF-A0AAP6XH41-F1
#
_entry.id   AF-A0AAP6XH41-F1
#
_cell.length_a   1.000
_cell.length_b   1.000
_cell.length_c   1.000
_cell.angle_alpha   90.00
_cell.angle_beta   90.00
_cell.angle_gamma   90.00
#
_symmetry.space_group_name_H-M   'P 1'
#
loop_
_entity.id
_entity.type
_entity.pdbx_description
1 polymer ?
#
loop_
_entity_poly.entity_id
_entity_poly.type
_entity_poly.pdbx_seq_one_letter_code
_entity_poly.pdbx_strand_id
1 'polypeptide(L)'
;MAEEASFRAMDRYVDFEHARFDYRAAQSDPDVDSGVLNEFSGTLLAQGWNVDADESDLAILEREADAIEPAIQFYDACQGRNGFQKLPPGVLLNSCAASALQNAYAAGAGVAALAALITAETGVGGVLAGAIAGVLAAESGILGICGSWNRGIRLFPGGICWSQ
;
A
#
# COMPACT_ATOMS: atom_id res chain seq x y z
N MET A 1 -16.77 -4.53 -3.15
CA MET A 1 -17.17 -4.29 -4.56
C MET A 1 -16.92 -2.85 -4.98
N ALA A 2 -17.29 -1.82 -4.19
CA ALA A 2 -16.96 -0.43 -4.50
C ALA A 2 -15.44 -0.15 -4.40
N GLU A 3 -14.79 -0.59 -3.33
CA GLU A 3 -13.36 -0.35 -3.09
C GLU A 3 -12.44 -0.98 -4.16
N GLU A 4 -12.71 -2.22 -4.59
CA GLU A 4 -11.98 -2.86 -5.70
C GLU A 4 -12.14 -2.12 -7.03
N ALA A 5 -13.33 -1.56 -7.30
CA ALA A 5 -13.57 -0.75 -8.49
C ALA A 5 -12.77 0.57 -8.43
N SER A 6 -12.71 1.21 -7.26
CA SER A 6 -11.88 2.40 -7.05
C SER A 6 -10.40 2.11 -7.24
N PHE A 7 -9.87 1.03 -6.69
CA PHE A 7 -8.48 0.62 -6.95
C PHE A 7 -8.19 0.39 -8.44
N ARG A 8 -9.12 -0.26 -9.15
CA ARG A 8 -8.99 -0.47 -10.60
C ARG A 8 -8.98 0.83 -11.40
N ALA A 9 -9.77 1.81 -10.99
CA ALA A 9 -9.78 3.12 -11.62
C ALA A 9 -8.48 3.88 -11.31
N MET A 10 -8.03 3.85 -10.05
CA MET A 10 -6.79 4.50 -9.60
C MET A 10 -5.53 3.99 -10.30
N ASP A 11 -5.48 2.71 -10.68
CA ASP A 11 -4.34 2.11 -11.41
C ASP A 11 -3.98 2.84 -12.71
N ARG A 12 -4.93 3.57 -13.32
CA ARG A 12 -4.69 4.36 -14.53
C ARG A 12 -3.86 5.62 -14.28
N TYR A 13 -3.79 6.05 -13.02
CA TYR A 13 -3.17 7.31 -12.59
C TYR A 13 -1.87 7.10 -11.81
N VAL A 14 -1.40 5.84 -11.73
CA VAL A 14 -0.15 5.47 -11.07
C VAL A 14 0.96 5.34 -12.10
N ASP A 15 2.04 6.10 -11.91
CA ASP A 15 3.29 5.97 -12.64
C ASP A 15 4.35 5.34 -11.72
N PHE A 16 4.51 4.03 -11.87
CA PHE A 16 5.48 3.24 -11.11
C PHE A 16 6.95 3.55 -11.47
N GLU A 17 7.22 4.05 -12.69
CA GLU A 17 8.58 4.33 -13.14
C GLU A 17 9.12 5.59 -12.44
N HIS A 18 8.26 6.58 -12.24
CA HIS A 18 8.61 7.86 -11.62
C HIS A 18 8.11 8.01 -10.18
N ALA A 19 7.54 6.95 -9.58
CA ALA A 19 6.91 6.96 -8.25
C ALA A 19 5.94 8.16 -8.10
N ARG A 20 5.08 8.36 -9.11
CA ARG A 20 4.13 9.47 -9.19
C ARG A 20 2.69 8.97 -9.19
N PHE A 21 1.81 9.71 -8.52
CA PHE A 21 0.37 9.48 -8.54
C PHE A 21 -0.37 10.77 -8.95
N ASP A 22 -1.20 10.70 -9.99
CA ASP A 22 -2.01 11.84 -10.45
C ASP A 22 -3.33 11.91 -9.67
N TYR A 23 -3.27 12.55 -8.50
CA TYR A 23 -4.42 12.70 -7.61
C TYR A 23 -5.54 13.51 -8.26
N ARG A 24 -5.23 14.61 -8.97
CA ARG A 24 -6.23 15.47 -9.60
C ARG A 24 -7.02 14.75 -10.68
N ALA A 25 -6.34 13.97 -11.51
CA ALA A 25 -7.00 13.16 -12.52
C ALA A 25 -7.85 12.04 -11.89
N ALA A 26 -7.35 11.40 -10.83
CA ALA A 26 -8.10 10.37 -10.10
C ALA A 26 -9.32 10.94 -9.34
N GLN A 27 -9.22 12.13 -8.77
CA GLN A 27 -10.32 12.82 -8.07
C GLN A 27 -11.48 13.16 -9.02
N SER A 28 -11.18 13.37 -10.31
CA SER A 28 -12.17 13.66 -11.34
C SER A 28 -12.81 12.39 -11.93
N ASP A 29 -12.35 11.19 -11.58
CA ASP A 29 -12.89 9.93 -12.07
C ASP A 29 -14.11 9.50 -11.23
N PRO A 30 -15.31 9.34 -11.83
CA PRO A 30 -16.52 8.96 -11.11
C PRO A 30 -16.48 7.55 -10.52
N ASP A 31 -15.55 6.69 -10.97
CA ASP A 31 -15.38 5.33 -10.45
C ASP A 31 -14.48 5.30 -9.19
N VAL A 32 -13.87 6.43 -8.82
CA VAL A 32 -12.96 6.55 -7.67
C VAL A 32 -13.70 7.11 -6.45
N ASP A 33 -13.71 6.35 -5.36
CA ASP A 33 -14.23 6.82 -4.08
C ASP A 33 -13.24 7.80 -3.42
N SER A 34 -13.73 8.97 -3.03
CA SER A 34 -12.91 10.03 -2.42
C SER A 34 -12.25 9.64 -1.10
N GLY A 35 -12.87 8.77 -0.29
CA GLY A 35 -12.28 8.28 0.96
C GLY A 35 -11.10 7.35 0.67
N VAL A 36 -11.29 6.40 -0.23
CA VAL A 36 -10.23 5.48 -0.70
C VAL A 36 -9.09 6.27 -1.35
N LEU A 37 -9.40 7.27 -2.17
CA LEU A 37 -8.42 8.11 -2.84
C LEU A 37 -7.55 8.89 -1.86
N ASN A 38 -8.16 9.56 -0.87
CA ASN A 38 -7.43 10.37 0.09
C ASN A 38 -6.50 9.52 0.97
N GLU A 39 -7.00 8.41 1.49
CA GLU A 39 -6.23 7.51 2.34
C GLU A 39 -5.07 6.85 1.56
N PHE A 40 -5.34 6.39 0.33
CA PHE A 40 -4.33 5.82 -0.55
C PHE A 40 -3.24 6.84 -0.87
N SER A 41 -3.63 8.06 -1.23
CA SER A 41 -2.72 9.13 -1.65
C SER A 41 -1.89 9.69 -0.50
N GLY A 42 -2.48 9.87 0.68
CA GLY A 42 -1.74 10.27 1.88
C GLY A 42 -0.68 9.24 2.26
N THR A 43 -0.98 7.95 2.10
CA THR A 43 -0.02 6.89 2.36
C THR A 43 1.09 6.82 1.30
N LEU A 44 0.80 7.13 0.04
CA LEU A 44 1.84 7.29 -0.98
C LEU A 44 2.75 8.49 -0.66
N LEU A 45 2.16 9.62 -0.24
CA LEU A 45 2.90 10.82 0.16
C LEU A 45 3.86 10.52 1.32
N ALA A 46 3.40 9.80 2.35
CA ALA A 46 4.22 9.37 3.49
C ALA A 46 5.38 8.44 3.10
N GLN A 47 5.25 7.70 1.99
CA GLN A 47 6.31 6.86 1.43
C GLN A 47 7.27 7.63 0.50
N GLY A 48 7.08 8.94 0.36
CA GLY A 48 7.92 9.80 -0.48
C GLY A 48 7.56 9.77 -1.97
N TRP A 49 6.37 9.26 -2.33
CA TRP A 49 5.88 9.36 -3.70
C TRP A 49 5.48 10.79 -4.05
N ASN A 50 5.59 11.15 -5.33
CA ASN A 50 5.14 12.44 -5.83
C ASN A 50 3.63 12.38 -6.12
N VAL A 51 2.83 12.97 -5.25
CA VAL A 51 1.37 13.04 -5.41
C VAL A 51 0.99 14.39 -6.01
N ASP A 52 0.45 14.36 -7.23
CA ASP A 52 0.06 15.57 -7.97
C ASP A 52 -1.34 16.05 -7.56
N ALA A 53 -1.40 16.78 -6.45
CA ALA A 53 -2.61 17.36 -5.86
C ALA A 53 -2.58 18.89 -5.87
N ASP A 54 -3.75 19.54 -5.83
CA ASP A 54 -3.84 20.99 -5.61
C ASP A 54 -3.55 21.34 -4.14
N GLU A 55 -3.13 22.58 -3.86
CA GLU A 55 -2.68 23.03 -2.53
C GLU A 55 -3.74 22.80 -1.43
N SER A 56 -5.03 22.94 -1.75
CA SER A 56 -6.12 22.68 -0.81
C SER A 56 -6.27 21.22 -0.43
N ASP A 57 -6.01 20.30 -1.37
CA ASP A 57 -6.10 18.86 -1.15
C ASP A 57 -4.83 18.33 -0.49
N LEU A 58 -3.68 18.95 -0.78
CA LEU A 58 -2.39 18.63 -0.18
C LEU A 58 -2.45 18.69 1.35
N ALA A 59 -3.14 19.68 1.93
CA ALA A 59 -3.34 19.78 3.38
C ALA A 59 -4.18 18.62 3.98
N ILE A 60 -5.05 17.97 3.19
CA ILE A 60 -5.78 16.77 3.60
C ILE A 60 -4.85 15.57 3.54
N LEU A 61 -4.11 15.44 2.44
CA LEU A 61 -3.17 14.34 2.21
C LEU A 61 -2.01 14.34 3.19
N GLU A 62 -1.48 15.51 3.56
CA GLU A 62 -0.46 15.67 4.60
C GLU A 62 -0.96 15.18 5.95
N ARG A 63 -2.23 15.42 6.30
CA ARG A 63 -2.80 14.91 7.55
C ARG A 63 -2.89 13.39 7.57
N GLU A 64 -3.30 12.78 6.46
CA GLU A 64 -3.32 11.33 6.30
C GLU A 64 -1.89 10.75 6.34
N ALA A 65 -0.94 11.45 5.70
CA ALA A 65 0.48 11.09 5.73
C ALA A 65 1.05 11.14 7.14
N ASP A 66 0.84 12.23 7.89
CA ASP A 66 1.27 12.40 9.28
C ASP A 66 0.71 11.31 10.20
N ALA A 67 -0.51 10.83 9.93
CA ALA A 67 -1.14 9.78 10.71
C ALA A 67 -0.44 8.42 10.54
N ILE A 68 0.15 8.15 9.36
CA ILE A 68 0.75 6.86 9.03
C ILE A 68 2.29 6.86 9.00
N GLU A 69 2.92 8.03 8.79
CA GLU A 69 4.37 8.22 8.82
C GLU A 69 5.07 7.56 10.02
N PRO A 70 4.61 7.69 11.28
CA PRO A 70 5.26 7.03 12.42
C PRO A 70 5.18 5.49 12.36
N ALA A 71 4.25 4.93 11.59
CA ALA A 71 4.14 3.50 11.36
C ALA A 71 5.09 3.01 10.25
N ILE A 72 5.45 3.89 9.30
CA ILE A 72 6.33 3.60 8.17
C ILE A 72 7.79 3.86 8.59
N GLN A 73 8.30 3.06 9.54
CA GLN A 73 9.71 3.09 9.92
C GLN A 73 10.52 2.05 9.14
N PHE A 74 11.39 2.53 8.25
CA PHE A 74 12.34 1.70 7.53
C PHE A 74 13.61 1.48 8.39
N TYR A 75 13.93 0.22 8.71
CA TYR A 75 15.15 -0.13 9.43
C TYR A 75 16.38 -0.11 8.50
N ASP A 76 17.55 0.34 8.97
CA ASP A 76 18.77 0.59 8.17
C ASP A 76 19.39 -0.63 7.42
N ALA A 77 18.84 -1.83 7.59
CA ALA A 77 19.31 -3.04 6.91
C ALA A 77 18.14 -3.90 6.41
N CYS A 78 17.41 -3.40 5.43
CA CYS A 78 16.33 -4.17 4.80
C CYS A 78 16.86 -5.45 4.14
N GLN A 79 16.30 -6.60 4.52
CA GLN A 79 16.61 -7.91 3.98
C GLN A 79 15.49 -8.40 3.04
N GLY A 80 15.87 -9.13 2.00
CA GLY A 80 14.93 -9.58 0.97
C GLY A 80 14.76 -8.57 -0.14
N ARG A 81 13.73 -8.75 -0.97
CA ARG A 81 13.47 -7.91 -2.14
C ARG A 81 12.01 -7.48 -2.15
N ASN A 82 11.76 -6.29 -2.68
CA ASN A 82 10.40 -5.93 -3.06
C ASN A 82 10.12 -6.31 -4.51
N GLY A 83 8.85 -6.55 -4.82
CA GLY A 83 8.39 -6.73 -6.20
C GLY A 83 7.22 -7.70 -6.32
N PHE A 84 6.90 -8.05 -7.57
CA PHE A 84 5.84 -9.00 -7.89
C PHE A 84 6.40 -10.35 -8.35
N GLN A 85 5.96 -11.43 -7.70
CA GLN A 85 6.24 -12.80 -8.12
C GLN A 85 5.06 -13.31 -8.98
N LYS A 86 5.33 -13.68 -10.23
CA LYS A 86 4.29 -14.16 -11.16
C LYS A 86 3.76 -15.56 -10.86
N LEU A 87 4.59 -16.45 -10.30
CA LEU A 87 4.23 -17.86 -10.09
C LEU A 87 4.85 -18.43 -8.79
N PRO A 88 4.03 -18.85 -7.80
CA PRO A 88 2.63 -18.47 -7.62
C PRO A 88 2.47 -16.94 -7.50
N PRO A 89 1.35 -16.37 -7.96
CA PRO A 89 1.12 -14.92 -7.96
C PRO A 89 1.11 -14.39 -6.53
N GLY A 90 2.06 -13.51 -6.21
CA GLY A 90 2.20 -12.93 -4.88
C GLY A 90 3.12 -11.73 -4.90
N VAL A 91 3.09 -10.95 -3.84
CA VAL A 91 3.97 -9.79 -3.65
C VAL A 91 5.12 -10.17 -2.72
N LEU A 92 6.29 -9.64 -3.04
CA LEU A 92 7.51 -9.76 -2.25
C LEU A 92 7.68 -8.45 -1.52
N LEU A 93 7.79 -8.50 -0.19
CA LEU A 93 8.12 -7.35 0.64
C LEU A 93 9.42 -7.65 1.39
N ASN A 94 10.39 -6.75 1.31
CA ASN A 94 11.59 -6.79 2.12
C ASN A 94 11.23 -6.61 3.60
N SER A 95 12.19 -6.81 4.50
CA SER A 95 11.94 -6.75 5.95
C SER A 95 11.38 -5.41 6.42
N CYS A 96 11.78 -4.30 5.80
CA CYS A 96 11.34 -2.97 6.18
C CYS A 96 9.93 -2.67 5.71
N ALA A 97 9.64 -2.93 4.43
CA ALA A 97 8.31 -2.81 3.85
C ALA A 97 7.30 -3.69 4.58
N ALA A 98 7.74 -4.89 4.95
CA ALA A 98 6.97 -5.81 5.74
C ALA A 98 6.70 -5.22 7.14
N SER A 99 7.73 -4.77 7.88
CA SER A 99 7.53 -4.13 9.19
C SER A 99 6.65 -2.87 9.11
N ALA A 100 6.80 -2.04 8.08
CA ALA A 100 5.96 -0.88 7.84
C ALA A 100 4.49 -1.28 7.63
N LEU A 101 4.22 -2.30 6.81
CA LEU A 101 2.88 -2.84 6.61
C LEU A 101 2.26 -3.35 7.92
N GLN A 102 3.06 -4.05 8.74
CA GLN A 102 2.64 -4.55 10.04
C GLN A 102 2.33 -3.44 11.04
N ASN A 103 3.20 -2.43 11.11
CA ASN A 103 3.01 -1.28 11.99
C ASN A 103 1.82 -0.44 11.56
N ALA A 104 1.64 -0.22 10.25
CA ALA A 104 0.50 0.50 9.70
C ALA A 104 -0.81 -0.21 10.07
N TYR A 105 -0.85 -1.54 9.90
CA TYR A 105 -1.98 -2.35 10.33
C TYR A 105 -2.24 -2.24 11.84
N ALA A 106 -1.20 -2.35 12.67
CA ALA A 106 -1.31 -2.24 14.13
C ALA A 106 -1.75 -0.83 14.59
N ALA A 107 -1.42 0.20 13.82
CA ALA A 107 -1.87 1.57 14.04
C ALA A 107 -3.33 1.80 13.61
N GLY A 108 -3.97 0.81 12.96
CA GLY A 108 -5.36 0.89 12.51
C GLY A 108 -5.51 1.44 11.09
N ALA A 109 -4.47 1.39 10.25
CA ALA A 109 -4.56 1.76 8.84
C ALA A 109 -5.64 0.93 8.12
N GLY A 110 -6.43 1.60 7.28
CA GLY A 110 -7.47 0.96 6.48
C GLY A 110 -6.89 0.20 5.27
N VAL A 111 -7.79 -0.43 4.51
CA VAL A 111 -7.42 -1.24 3.36
C VAL A 111 -6.73 -0.39 2.28
N ALA A 112 -7.15 0.87 2.11
CA ALA A 112 -6.55 1.79 1.14
C ALA A 112 -5.11 2.16 1.48
N ALA A 113 -4.82 2.44 2.74
CA ALA A 113 -3.45 2.69 3.20
C ALA A 113 -2.54 1.46 3.03
N LEU A 114 -3.02 0.28 3.44
CA LEU A 114 -2.25 -0.96 3.26
C LEU A 114 -2.04 -1.28 1.77
N ALA A 115 -3.04 -1.03 0.93
CA ALA A 115 -2.91 -1.19 -0.51
C ALA A 115 -1.89 -0.21 -1.11
N ALA A 116 -1.85 1.04 -0.64
CA ALA A 116 -0.85 2.01 -1.05
C ALA A 116 0.58 1.57 -0.68
N LEU A 117 0.78 1.03 0.53
CA LEU A 117 2.07 0.45 0.96
C LEU A 117 2.50 -0.70 0.05
N ILE A 118 1.60 -1.66 -0.20
CA ILE A 118 1.91 -2.80 -1.08
C ILE A 118 2.19 -2.31 -2.51
N THR A 119 1.40 -1.38 -3.03
CA THR A 119 1.56 -0.80 -4.37
C THR A 119 2.92 -0.12 -4.51
N ALA A 120 3.25 0.74 -3.55
CA ALA A 120 4.47 1.52 -3.55
C ALA A 120 5.72 0.65 -3.52
N GLU A 121 5.73 -0.36 -2.67
CA GLU A 121 6.90 -1.21 -2.46
C GLU A 121 7.06 -2.21 -3.61
N THR A 122 5.96 -2.78 -4.11
CA THR A 122 6.01 -3.95 -5.00
C THR A 122 5.81 -3.62 -6.47
N GLY A 123 5.31 -2.42 -6.78
CA GLY A 123 4.97 -2.01 -8.13
C GLY A 123 3.75 -2.75 -8.71
N VAL A 124 2.92 -3.37 -7.86
CA VAL A 124 1.65 -3.96 -8.31
C VAL A 124 0.55 -2.92 -8.30
N GLY A 125 -0.42 -3.06 -9.21
CA GLY A 125 -1.63 -2.24 -9.19
C GLY A 125 -2.41 -2.36 -7.89
N GLY A 126 -3.08 -1.28 -7.52
CA GLY A 126 -4.03 -1.12 -6.44
C GLY A 126 -5.07 -2.23 -6.39
N VAL A 127 -5.47 -2.86 -7.50
CA VAL A 127 -6.42 -3.99 -7.46
C VAL A 127 -5.83 -5.19 -6.73
N LEU A 128 -4.60 -5.58 -7.08
CA LEU A 128 -3.94 -6.70 -6.44
C LEU A 128 -3.52 -6.34 -5.01
N ALA A 129 -2.99 -5.13 -4.82
CA ALA A 129 -2.62 -4.61 -3.51
C ALA A 129 -3.84 -4.52 -2.58
N GLY A 130 -4.97 -4.02 -3.06
CA GLY A 130 -6.24 -3.92 -2.36
C GLY A 130 -6.84 -5.27 -2.01
N ALA A 131 -6.77 -6.25 -2.91
CA ALA A 131 -7.19 -7.61 -2.60
C ALA A 131 -6.35 -8.23 -1.47
N ILE A 132 -5.03 -8.07 -1.51
CA ILE A 132 -4.13 -8.55 -0.46
C ILE A 132 -4.40 -7.81 0.85
N ALA A 133 -4.48 -6.48 0.81
CA ALA A 133 -4.79 -5.65 1.96
C ALA A 133 -6.15 -5.98 2.59
N GLY A 134 -7.18 -6.21 1.77
CA GLY A 134 -8.51 -6.59 2.23
C GLY A 134 -8.53 -7.95 2.94
N VAL A 135 -7.78 -8.93 2.42
CA VAL A 135 -7.61 -10.23 3.10
C VAL A 135 -6.83 -10.06 4.40
N LEU A 136 -5.75 -9.29 4.40
CA LEU A 136 -4.97 -9.02 5.61
C LEU A 136 -5.80 -8.33 6.70
N ALA A 137 -6.65 -7.38 6.31
CA ALA A 137 -7.57 -6.70 7.20
C ALA A 137 -8.64 -7.65 7.77
N ALA A 138 -9.17 -8.54 6.94
CA ALA A 138 -10.19 -9.51 7.34
C ALA A 138 -9.64 -10.61 8.27
N GLU A 139 -8.39 -11.05 8.09
CA GLU A 139 -7.85 -12.23 8.79
C GLU A 139 -7.25 -11.93 10.18
N SER A 140 -7.25 -10.68 10.67
CA SER A 140 -6.60 -10.28 11.95
C SER A 140 -5.10 -10.68 12.05
N GLY A 141 -4.50 -11.07 10.93
CA GLY A 141 -3.51 -12.14 10.89
C GLY A 141 -2.10 -11.76 10.49
N ILE A 142 -1.81 -10.47 10.26
CA ILE A 142 -0.44 -10.03 9.95
C ILE A 142 0.52 -10.39 11.10
N LEU A 143 0.08 -10.24 12.35
CA LEU A 143 0.97 -10.31 13.51
C LEU A 143 1.50 -11.72 13.84
N GLY A 144 0.88 -12.80 13.34
CA GLY A 144 1.15 -14.17 13.81
C GLY A 144 1.78 -15.14 12.81
N ILE A 145 1.49 -15.01 11.51
CA ILE A 145 1.74 -16.10 10.54
C ILE A 145 3.06 -15.89 9.78
N CYS A 146 3.49 -14.65 9.59
CA CYS A 146 4.68 -14.34 8.79
C CYS A 146 5.93 -14.25 9.66
N GLY A 147 6.39 -15.36 10.27
CA GLY A 147 7.55 -15.40 11.17
C GLY A 147 8.93 -15.03 10.58
N SER A 148 8.98 -14.27 9.48
CA SER A 148 10.17 -13.96 8.69
C SER A 148 10.33 -12.48 8.35
N TRP A 149 9.77 -11.59 9.18
CA TRP A 149 9.96 -10.14 8.99
C TRP A 149 11.45 -9.78 8.82
N ASN A 150 12.37 -10.39 9.58
CA ASN A 150 13.82 -10.14 9.45
C ASN A 150 14.50 -10.57 8.13
N ARG A 151 13.82 -11.27 7.21
CA ARG A 151 14.39 -11.68 5.91
C ARG A 151 13.54 -11.22 4.71
N GLY A 152 12.43 -10.54 4.96
CA GLY A 152 11.37 -10.29 3.99
C GLY A 152 10.34 -11.41 3.91
N ILE A 153 9.17 -11.08 3.37
CA ILE A 153 8.02 -11.96 3.24
C ILE A 153 7.51 -12.05 1.81
N ARG A 154 6.85 -13.16 1.50
CA ARG A 154 6.02 -13.35 0.30
C ARG A 154 4.58 -13.37 0.76
N LEU A 155 3.73 -12.53 0.20
CA LEU A 155 2.29 -12.48 0.47
C LEU A 155 1.53 -12.94 -0.77
N PHE A 156 0.64 -13.91 -0.59
CA PHE A 156 -0.22 -14.42 -1.65
C PHE A 156 -1.64 -13.84 -1.49
N PRO A 157 -2.40 -13.67 -2.59
CA PRO A 157 -3.77 -13.13 -2.56
C PRO A 157 -4.74 -13.86 -1.64
N GLY A 158 -4.44 -15.12 -1.26
CA GLY A 158 -5.23 -15.90 -0.32
C GLY A 158 -4.83 -15.76 1.15
N GLY A 159 -4.11 -14.69 1.55
CA GLY A 159 -3.70 -14.46 2.94
C GLY A 159 -2.51 -15.29 3.41
N ILE A 160 -2.05 -16.24 2.58
CA ILE A 160 -0.88 -17.07 2.88
C ILE A 160 0.39 -16.21 2.79
N CYS A 161 1.25 -16.30 3.80
CA CYS A 161 2.56 -15.67 3.77
C CYS A 161 3.71 -16.62 4.11
N TRP A 162 4.88 -16.39 3.51
CA TRP A 162 6.10 -17.19 3.67
C TRP A 162 7.33 -16.31 3.82
N SER A 163 8.41 -16.85 4.40
CA SER A 163 9.73 -16.23 4.33
C SER A 163 10.23 -16.15 2.89
N GLN A 164 10.93 -15.07 2.54
CA GLN A 164 11.70 -15.01 1.30
C GLN A 164 12.91 -15.93 1.30
#